data_AF-A0A3B9QCY7-F1
#
_entry.id   AF-A0A3B9QCY7-F1
#
_cell.length_a   1.000
_cell.length_b   1.000
_cell.length_c   1.000
_cell.angle_alpha   90.00
_cell.angle_beta   90.00
_cell.angle_gamma   90.00
#
_symmetry.space_group_name_H-M   'P 1'
#
loop_
_entity.id
_entity.type
_entity.pdbx_description
1 polymer ?
#
loop_
_entity_poly.entity_id
_entity_poly.type
_entity_poly.pdbx_seq_one_letter_code
_entity_poly.pdbx_strand_id
1 'polypeptide(L)'
;MSRFLRVGIFLDRLEDIAEAANLLSEAIQSGEDANLPKALELAHDIETMAKELLNVITRWNCEPLIYTGKGTTEEIINLLDTLLENAEKSTEAPRRTE
;
A
#
# COMPACT_ATOMS: atom_id res chain seq x y z
N MET A 1 19.69 -7.37 5.93
CA MET A 1 18.33 -7.24 5.38
C MET A 1 17.96 -5.77 5.33
N SER A 2 17.28 -5.32 4.27
CA SER A 2 16.76 -3.94 4.20
C SER A 2 15.75 -3.69 5.33
N ARG A 3 15.75 -2.49 5.91
CA ARG A 3 14.72 -2.04 6.87
C ARG A 3 13.49 -1.45 6.18
N PHE A 4 13.45 -1.51 4.85
CA PHE A 4 12.35 -0.99 4.05
C PHE A 4 11.58 -2.16 3.44
N LEU A 5 10.28 -2.17 3.70
CA LEU A 5 9.32 -3.04 3.01
C LEU A 5 8.66 -2.25 1.89
N ARG A 6 8.49 -2.92 0.75
CA ARG A 6 7.70 -2.38 -0.36
C ARG A 6 6.22 -2.47 -0.03
N VAL A 7 5.47 -1.41 -0.32
CA VAL A 7 4.02 -1.41 -0.13
C VAL A 7 3.31 -2.37 -1.08
N GLY A 8 3.94 -2.85 -2.16
CA GLY A 8 3.36 -3.88 -3.03
C GLY A 8 2.69 -5.04 -2.29
N ILE A 9 3.23 -5.47 -1.14
CA ILE A 9 2.62 -6.54 -0.31
C ILE A 9 1.21 -6.17 0.18
N PHE A 10 0.92 -4.89 0.43
CA PHE A 10 -0.41 -4.43 0.82
C PHE A 10 -1.35 -4.32 -0.37
N LEU A 11 -0.84 -4.01 -1.57
CA LEU A 11 -1.66 -3.93 -2.78
C LEU A 11 -2.30 -5.29 -3.07
N ASP A 12 -1.47 -6.33 -3.15
CA ASP A 12 -1.94 -7.71 -3.40
C ASP A 12 -3.00 -8.13 -2.36
N ARG A 13 -2.78 -7.78 -1.09
CA ARG A 13 -3.72 -8.12 -0.01
C ARG A 13 -5.03 -7.32 -0.05
N LEU A 14 -4.99 -6.07 -0.47
CA LEU A 14 -6.19 -5.26 -0.64
C LEU A 14 -7.03 -5.77 -1.82
N GLU A 15 -6.39 -6.24 -2.89
CA GLU A 15 -7.05 -6.91 -4.01
C GLU A 15 -7.70 -8.23 -3.56
N ASP A 16 -6.97 -9.09 -2.84
CA ASP A 16 -7.49 -10.33 -2.26
C ASP A 16 -8.74 -10.08 -1.39
N ILE A 17 -8.72 -9.03 -0.55
CA ILE A 17 -9.83 -8.67 0.35
C ILE A 17 -11.04 -8.19 -0.45
N ALA A 18 -10.83 -7.34 -1.46
CA ALA A 18 -11.92 -6.86 -2.31
C ALA A 18 -12.58 -8.00 -3.08
N GLU A 19 -11.79 -8.94 -3.61
CA GLU A 19 -12.29 -10.13 -4.30
C GLU A 19 -13.09 -11.04 -3.35
N ALA A 20 -12.55 -11.33 -2.16
CA ALA A 20 -13.23 -12.15 -1.16
C ALA A 20 -14.57 -11.54 -0.71
N ALA A 21 -14.63 -10.21 -0.56
CA ALA A 21 -15.85 -9.49 -0.21
C ALA A 21 -16.91 -9.55 -1.34
N ASN A 22 -16.47 -9.46 -2.60
CA ASN A 22 -17.36 -9.64 -3.75
C ASN A 22 -17.91 -11.08 -3.83
N LEU A 23 -17.05 -12.10 -3.68
CA LEU A 23 -17.48 -13.51 -3.67
C LEU A 23 -18.45 -13.81 -2.52
N LEU A 24 -18.22 -13.22 -1.35
CA LEU A 24 -19.16 -13.33 -0.22
C LEU A 24 -20.51 -12.72 -0.56
N SER A 25 -20.53 -11.55 -1.22
CA SER A 25 -21.77 -10.90 -1.66
C SER A 25 -22.55 -11.76 -2.66
N GLU A 26 -21.86 -12.35 -3.65
CA GLU A 26 -22.46 -13.26 -4.64
C GLU A 26 -23.05 -14.52 -3.99
N ALA A 27 -22.31 -15.14 -3.05
CA ALA A 27 -22.78 -16.31 -2.32
C ALA A 27 -24.02 -16.00 -1.47
N ILE A 28 -24.06 -14.84 -0.82
CA ILE A 28 -25.21 -14.40 -0.01
C ILE A 28 -26.43 -14.16 -0.90
N GLN A 29 -26.28 -13.53 -2.07
CA GLN A 29 -27.41 -13.29 -3.00
C GLN A 29 -28.07 -14.57 -3.51
N SER A 30 -27.35 -15.70 -3.50
CA SER A 30 -27.88 -17.00 -3.93
C SER A 30 -28.71 -17.73 -2.88
N GLY A 31 -28.80 -17.21 -1.64
CA GLY A 31 -29.51 -17.84 -0.52
C GLY A 31 -30.86 -17.18 -0.18
N GLU A 32 -31.79 -17.98 0.35
CA GLU A 32 -33.07 -17.53 0.93
C GLU A 32 -32.92 -17.41 2.46
N ASP A 33 -32.27 -16.35 2.96
CA ASP A 33 -32.12 -16.12 4.41
C ASP A 33 -32.53 -14.70 4.82
N ALA A 34 -33.18 -14.54 5.96
CA ALA A 34 -33.72 -13.26 6.43
C ALA A 34 -32.63 -12.25 6.84
N ASN A 35 -31.40 -12.73 7.08
CA ASN A 35 -30.24 -11.88 7.38
C ASN A 35 -29.47 -11.42 6.12
N LEU A 36 -29.93 -11.77 4.91
CA LEU A 36 -29.33 -11.38 3.62
C LEU A 36 -28.94 -9.90 3.55
N PRO A 37 -29.85 -8.94 3.85
CA PRO A 37 -29.59 -7.54 3.57
C PRO A 37 -28.40 -6.99 4.36
N LYS A 38 -28.30 -7.37 5.63
CA LYS A 38 -27.21 -6.91 6.51
C LYS A 38 -25.87 -7.54 6.16
N ALA A 39 -25.87 -8.81 5.79
CA ALA A 39 -24.63 -9.50 5.39
C ALA A 39 -24.09 -8.94 4.06
N LEU A 40 -24.99 -8.58 3.14
CA LEU A 40 -24.66 -8.00 1.84
C LEU A 40 -24.15 -6.55 1.98
N GLU A 41 -24.76 -5.75 2.86
CA GLU A 41 -24.27 -4.41 3.22
C GLU A 41 -22.84 -4.47 3.78
N LEU A 42 -22.58 -5.36 4.74
CA LEU A 42 -21.24 -5.53 5.33
C LEU A 42 -20.19 -5.97 4.30
N ALA A 43 -20.57 -6.88 3.39
CA ALA A 43 -19.65 -7.33 2.34
C ALA A 43 -19.32 -6.19 1.36
N HIS A 44 -20.32 -5.38 0.98
CA HIS A 44 -20.11 -4.21 0.14
C HIS A 44 -19.24 -3.13 0.82
N ASP A 45 -19.42 -2.90 2.12
CA ASP A 45 -18.60 -1.96 2.89
C ASP A 45 -17.13 -2.39 2.90
N ILE A 46 -16.86 -3.68 3.12
CA ILE A 46 -15.49 -4.23 3.11
C ILE A 46 -14.85 -4.05 1.74
N GLU A 47 -15.57 -4.38 0.67
CA GLU A 47 -15.11 -4.21 -0.70
C GLU A 47 -14.77 -2.75 -1.01
N THR A 48 -15.66 -1.83 -0.60
CA THR A 48 -15.50 -0.39 -0.83
C THR A 48 -14.28 0.14 -0.10
N MET A 49 -14.11 -0.19 1.20
CA MET A 49 -12.95 0.22 1.97
C MET A 49 -11.63 -0.28 1.35
N ALA A 50 -11.59 -1.53 0.89
CA ALA A 50 -10.41 -2.09 0.26
C ALA A 50 -10.06 -1.38 -1.07
N LYS A 51 -11.07 -1.14 -1.92
CA LYS A 51 -10.92 -0.43 -3.20
C LYS A 51 -10.50 1.04 -3.02
N GLU A 52 -11.04 1.72 -2.01
CA GLU A 52 -10.65 3.09 -1.68
C GLU A 52 -9.18 3.17 -1.29
N LEU A 53 -8.71 2.26 -0.42
CA LEU A 53 -7.30 2.19 -0.04
C LEU A 53 -6.39 1.87 -1.23
N LEU A 54 -6.79 0.94 -2.09
CA LEU A 54 -6.06 0.61 -3.32
C LEU A 54 -5.91 1.83 -4.24
N ASN A 55 -7.00 2.58 -4.44
CA ASN A 55 -7.02 3.79 -5.27
C ASN A 55 -6.13 4.90 -4.69
N VAL A 56 -6.04 5.02 -3.37
CA VAL A 56 -5.13 6.00 -2.73
C VAL A 56 -3.67 5.64 -3.00
N ILE A 57 -3.29 4.36 -2.81
CA ILE A 57 -1.89 3.93 -2.95
C ILE A 57 -1.44 3.99 -4.42
N THR A 58 -2.30 3.60 -5.36
CA THR A 58 -1.97 3.57 -6.79
C THR A 58 -1.82 4.96 -7.43
N ARG A 59 -2.32 6.02 -6.77
CA ARG A 59 -2.17 7.42 -7.24
C ARG A 59 -0.82 8.05 -6.90
N TRP A 60 0.03 7.40 -6.12
CA TRP A 60 1.32 7.97 -5.75
C TRP A 60 2.31 7.87 -6.90
N ASN A 61 3.15 8.91 -7.07
CA ASN A 61 4.11 8.99 -8.18
C ASN A 61 5.22 7.92 -8.11
N CYS A 62 5.37 7.27 -6.95
CA CYS A 62 6.35 6.22 -6.71
C CYS A 62 5.77 5.17 -5.77
N GLU A 63 6.32 3.95 -5.84
CA GLU A 63 5.95 2.89 -4.91
C GLU A 63 6.36 3.27 -3.48
N PRO A 64 5.42 3.35 -2.53
CA PRO A 64 5.76 3.72 -1.18
C PRO A 64 6.56 2.65 -0.44
N LEU A 65 7.40 3.11 0.49
CA LEU A 65 8.23 2.27 1.34
C LEU A 65 7.81 2.43 2.79
N ILE A 66 7.71 1.29 3.48
CA ILE A 66 7.46 1.24 4.91
C ILE A 66 8.78 0.96 5.61
N TYR A 67 9.20 1.90 6.45
CA TYR A 67 10.36 1.71 7.32
C TYR A 67 9.95 0.88 8.56
N THR A 68 10.61 -0.27 8.77
CA THR A 68 10.33 -1.20 9.87
C THR A 68 11.40 -1.19 10.97
N GLY A 69 12.39 -0.30 10.85
CA GLY A 69 13.40 -0.13 11.88
C GLY A 69 12.92 0.65 13.09
N LYS A 70 13.76 0.72 14.11
CA LYS A 70 13.57 1.64 15.25
C LYS A 70 13.93 3.07 14.84
N GLY A 71 13.29 4.04 15.51
CA GLY A 71 13.50 5.47 15.30
C GLY A 71 12.19 6.21 15.35
N THR A 72 12.27 7.52 15.58
CA THR A 72 11.17 8.46 15.41
C THR A 72 11.05 8.87 13.93
N THR A 73 9.89 9.38 13.54
CA THR A 73 9.65 9.87 12.17
C THR A 73 10.72 10.89 11.75
N GLU A 74 11.06 11.84 12.62
CA GLU A 74 12.06 12.88 12.35
C GLU A 74 13.46 12.32 12.10
N GLU A 75 13.89 11.32 12.88
CA GLU A 75 15.18 10.66 12.68
C GLU A 75 15.26 9.96 11.32
N ILE A 76 14.15 9.38 10.87
CA ILE A 76 14.08 8.69 9.58
C ILE A 76 14.03 9.68 8.41
N ILE A 77 13.32 10.80 8.55
CA ILE A 77 13.32 11.88 7.55
C ILE A 77 14.75 12.40 7.37
N ASN A 78 15.43 12.77 8.45
CA ASN A 78 16.81 13.26 8.39
C ASN A 78 17.78 12.26 7.75
N LEU A 79 17.59 10.95 8.02
CA LEU A 79 18.37 9.89 7.38
C LEU A 79 18.13 9.86 5.87
N LEU A 80 16.87 9.95 5.43
CA LEU A 80 16.50 9.93 4.01
C LEU A 80 17.04 11.16 3.28
N ASP A 81 16.93 12.35 3.88
CA ASP A 81 17.47 13.59 3.31
C ASP A 81 18.99 13.50 3.12
N THR A 82 19.70 12.97 4.13
CA THR A 82 21.15 12.75 4.04
C THR A 82 21.51 11.79 2.89
N LEU A 83 20.73 10.74 2.68
CA LEU A 83 20.95 9.80 1.58
C LEU A 83 20.70 10.45 0.22
N LEU A 84 19.69 11.31 0.09
CA LEU A 84 19.42 12.07 -1.13
C LEU A 84 20.56 13.03 -1.46
N GLU A 85 21.01 13.83 -0.50
CA GLU A 85 22.15 14.75 -0.70
C GLU A 85 23.42 14.02 -1.15
N ASN A 86 23.68 12.84 -0.57
CA ASN A 86 24.85 12.04 -0.92
C ASN A 86 24.73 11.44 -2.32
N ALA A 87 23.54 11.04 -2.73
CA ALA A 87 23.28 10.56 -4.08
C ALA A 87 23.51 11.68 -5.10
N GLU A 88 22.98 12.88 -4.85
CA GLU A 88 23.15 14.06 -5.72
C GLU A 88 24.61 14.43 -5.90
N LYS A 89 25.37 14.55 -4.80
CA LYS A 89 26.82 14.83 -4.81
C LYS A 89 27.63 13.78 -5.57
N SER A 90 27.19 12.51 -5.54
CA SER A 90 27.86 11.42 -6.26
C SER A 90 27.63 11.50 -7.78
N THR A 91 26.49 12.02 -8.21
CA THR A 91 26.18 12.27 -9.63
C THR A 91 26.93 13.47 -10.23
N GLU A 92 27.36 14.43 -9.40
CA GLU A 92 28.09 15.63 -9.83
C GLU A 92 29.62 15.45 -9.91
N ALA A 93 30.16 14.29 -9.57
CA ALA A 93 31.60 14.02 -9.70
C ALA A 93 32.04 14.15 -11.18
N PRO A 94 33.10 14.92 -11.48
CA PRO A 94 33.41 15.31 -12.86
C PRO A 94 33.80 14.09 -13.67
N ARG A 95 33.17 13.94 -14.85
CA ARG A 95 33.67 13.07 -15.92
C ARG A 95 35.11 13.51 -16.20
N ARG A 96 36.09 12.74 -15.74
CA ARG A 96 37.49 12.91 -16.12
C ARG A 96 37.56 12.72 -17.63
N THR A 97 37.75 13.82 -18.35
CA THR A 97 38.20 13.83 -19.74
C THR A 97 39.64 13.34 -19.73
N GLU A 98 39.86 12.15 -20.28
CA GLU A 98 41.16 11.74 -20.83
C GLU A 98 41.26 12.21 -22.28
#